data_AF-A0A7J3XUA2-F1
#
_entry.id   AF-A0A7J3XUA2-F1
#
_cell.length_a   1.000
_cell.length_b   1.000
_cell.length_c   1.000
_cell.angle_alpha   90.00
_cell.angle_beta   90.00
_cell.angle_gamma   90.00
#
_symmetry.space_group_name_H-M   'P 1'
#
loop_
_entity.id
_entity.type
_entity.pdbx_description
1 polymer ?
#
loop_
_entity_poly.entity_id
_entity_poly.type
_entity_poly.pdbx_seq_one_letter_code
_entity_poly.pdbx_strand_id
1 'polypeptide(L)' 'VKLDARRVRRGGRHPYDYSTLRGSELTVRVQVRYGGARVHAAMRFIKELGYPLMYVERVEGAG' A
#
# COMPACT_ATOMS: atom_id res chain seq x y z
N VAL A 1 5.45 -4.72 3.10
CA VAL A 1 4.40 -4.60 2.06
C VAL A 1 3.50 -5.83 2.15
N LYS A 2 2.18 -5.69 1.98
CA LYS A 2 1.21 -6.80 1.92
C LYS A 2 0.35 -6.65 0.66
N LEU A 3 0.08 -7.76 -0.01
CA LEU A 3 -0.82 -7.85 -1.17
C LEU A 3 -2.18 -8.42 -0.74
N ASP A 4 -3.27 -7.86 -1.25
CA ASP A 4 -4.61 -8.45 -1.08
C ASP A 4 -4.86 -9.50 -2.17
N ALA A 5 -4.51 -10.76 -1.88
CA ALA A 5 -4.64 -11.88 -2.81
C ALA A 5 -6.07 -12.10 -3.34
N ARG A 6 -7.10 -11.65 -2.59
CA ARG A 6 -8.51 -11.77 -3.03
C ARG A 6 -8.83 -10.80 -4.16
N ARG A 7 -8.16 -9.64 -4.20
CA ARG A 7 -8.32 -8.62 -5.23
C ARG A 7 -7.45 -8.88 -6.47
N VAL A 8 -6.32 -9.56 -6.26
CA VAL A 8 -5.38 -9.97 -7.31
C VAL A 8 -5.94 -11.11 -8.17
N ARG A 9 -6.64 -12.08 -7.58
CA ARG A 9 -7.21 -13.23 -8.32
C ARG A 9 -8.47 -12.83 -9.09
N ARG A 10 -8.30 -12.41 -10.35
CA ARG A 10 -9.40 -12.18 -11.30
C ARG A 10 -9.34 -13.19 -12.44
N GLY A 11 -10.08 -14.28 -12.31
CA GLY A 11 -10.25 -15.27 -13.37
C GLY A 11 -9.21 -16.38 -13.32
N GLY A 12 -9.68 -17.61 -13.53
CA GLY A 12 -8.86 -18.80 -13.63
C GLY A 12 -9.29 -19.60 -14.84
N ARG A 13 -8.30 -20.02 -15.64
CA ARG A 13 -8.19 -21.17 -16.57
C ARG A 13 -7.38 -20.85 -17.85
N HIS A 14 -6.57 -19.78 -17.87
CA HIS A 14 -5.67 -19.51 -19.00
C HIS A 14 -4.20 -19.48 -18.55
N PRO A 15 -3.25 -20.01 -19.35
CA PRO A 15 -1.81 -19.94 -19.06
C PRO A 15 -1.23 -18.51 -18.93
N TYR A 16 -2.04 -17.48 -19.19
CA TYR A 16 -1.66 -16.07 -19.04
C TYR A 16 -2.51 -15.33 -17.99
N ASP A 17 -3.05 -16.06 -17.00
CA ASP A 17 -3.82 -15.49 -15.88
C ASP A 17 -2.90 -14.82 -14.83
N TYR A 18 -2.13 -13.83 -15.26
CA TYR A 18 -1.43 -12.91 -14.38
C TYR A 18 -2.07 -11.52 -14.46
N SER A 19 -2.08 -10.81 -13.34
CA SER A 19 -2.67 -9.48 -13.25
C SER A 19 -1.62 -8.43 -12.91
N THR A 20 -1.76 -7.23 -13.45
CA THR A 20 -0.98 -6.07 -13.03
C THR A 20 -1.44 -5.58 -11.66
N LEU A 21 -0.52 -5.51 -10.70
CA LEU A 21 -0.75 -4.97 -9.35
C LEU A 21 -1.24 -3.53 -9.40
N ARG A 22 -2.40 -3.27 -8.79
CA ARG A 22 -3.00 -1.94 -8.64
C ARG A 22 -2.81 -1.42 -7.22
N GLY A 23 -2.82 -0.09 -7.05
CA GLY A 23 -2.75 0.53 -5.72
C GLY A 23 -3.83 0.06 -4.74
N SER A 24 -5.00 -0.34 -5.24
CA SER A 24 -6.11 -0.88 -4.44
C SER A 24 -5.89 -2.32 -3.93
N GLU A 25 -4.85 -2.99 -4.42
CA GLU A 25 -4.44 -4.36 -4.05
C GLU A 25 -3.25 -4.34 -3.07
N LEU A 26 -2.73 -3.15 -2.74
CA LEU A 26 -1.53 -2.94 -1.96
C LEU A 26 -1.85 -2.33 -0.59
N THR A 27 -1.25 -2.92 0.46
CA THR A 27 -1.10 -2.28 1.76
C THR A 27 0.39 -2.11 2.06
N VAL A 28 0.82 -0.86 2.17
CA VAL A 28 2.23 -0.48 2.32
C VAL A 28 2.40 0.28 3.62
N ARG A 29 3.49 -0.03 4.32
CA ARG A 29 4.04 0.78 5.41
C ARG A 29 5.53 0.92 5.15
N VAL A 30 6.03 2.15 5.18
CA VAL A 30 7.44 2.48 5.02
C VAL A 30 7.88 3.35 6.18
N GLN A 31 9.11 3.13 6.63
CA GLN A 31 9.78 4.03 7.56
C GLN A 31 10.85 4.79 6.77
N VAL A 32 10.68 6.11 6.68
CA VAL A 32 11.66 7.01 6.08
C VAL A 32 12.48 7.61 7.21
N ARG A 33 13.80 7.67 7.04
CA ARG A 33 14.71 8.35 7.97
C ARG A 33 15.46 9.42 7.21
N TYR A 34 15.46 10.64 7.74
CA TYR A 34 16.19 11.77 7.18
C TYR A 34 16.75 12.63 8.32
N GLY A 35 18.08 12.65 8.45
CA GLY A 35 18.73 13.22 9.62
C GLY A 35 18.24 12.57 10.92
N GLY A 36 17.87 13.39 11.91
CA GLY A 36 17.25 12.94 13.16
C GLY A 36 15.76 12.59 13.06
N ALA A 37 15.11 12.99 11.96
CA ALA A 37 13.69 12.78 11.77
C ALA A 37 13.39 11.39 11.18
N ARG A 38 12.26 10.83 11.61
CA ARG A 38 11.73 9.56 11.14
C ARG A 38 10.25 9.68 10.88
N VAL A 39 9.82 9.24 9.70
CA VAL A 39 8.44 9.30 9.25
C VAL A 39 7.95 7.90 8.97
N HIS A 40 6.81 7.55 9.55
CA HIS A 40 6.07 6.34 9.23
C HIS A 40 4.99 6.72 8.23
N ALA A 41 5.17 6.34 6.96
CA ALA A 41 4.18 6.57 5.92
C ALA A 41 3.49 5.27 5.54
N ALA A 42 2.22 5.37 5.17
CA ALA A 42 1.39 4.23 4.81
C ALA A 42 0.58 4.49 3.56
N MET A 43 0.23 3.42 2.86
CA MET A 43 -0.73 3.41 1.77
C MET A 43 -1.69 2.25 1.96
N ARG A 44 -3.00 2.52 1.85
CA ARG A 44 -4.03 1.47 1.80
C ARG A 44 -5.25 1.95 1.02
N PHE A 45 -6.00 1.00 0.48
CA PHE A 45 -7.30 1.29 -0.12
C PHE A 45 -8.33 1.64 0.95
N ILE A 46 -8.90 2.84 0.87
CA ILE A 46 -10.00 3.30 1.72
C ILE A 46 -11.30 3.09 0.95
N LYS A 47 -12.14 2.17 1.40
CA LYS A 47 -13.35 1.74 0.66
C LYS A 47 -14.35 2.88 0.52
N GLU A 48 -14.49 3.67 1.58
CA GLU A 48 -15.37 4.82 1.70
C GLU A 48 -15.02 5.93 0.69
N LEU A 49 -13.74 6.02 0.33
CA LEU A 49 -13.23 6.98 -0.65
C LEU A 49 -13.05 6.37 -2.05
N GLY A 50 -13.17 5.05 -2.18
CA GLY A 50 -12.83 4.34 -3.41
C GLY A 50 -11.38 4.54 -3.87
N TYR A 51 -10.45 4.88 -2.98
CA TYR A 51 -9.14 5.42 -3.34
C TYR A 51 -7.98 4.79 -2.53
N PRO A 52 -6.82 4.48 -3.16
CA PRO A 52 -5.60 4.10 -2.44
C PRO A 52 -4.94 5.32 -1.81
N LEU A 53 -5.32 5.64 -0.58
CA LEU A 53 -4.82 6.82 0.13
C LEU A 53 -3.41 6.59 0.67
N MET A 54 -2.53 7.55 0.41
CA MET A 54 -1.22 7.67 1.04
C MET A 54 -1.29 8.71 2.16
N TYR A 55 -0.69 8.42 3.32
CA TYR A 55 -0.70 9.32 4.47
C TYR A 55 0.46 9.04 5.42
N VAL A 56 0.75 10.00 6.31
CA VAL A 56 1.70 9.86 7.40
C VAL A 56 0.97 9.30 8.62
N GLU A 57 1.42 8.15 9.12
CA GLU A 57 0.94 7.54 10.37
C GLU A 57 1.56 8.21 11.59
N ARG A 58 2.86 8.54 11.53
CA ARG A 58 3.62 9.11 12.66
C ARG A 58 4.87 9.84 12.19
N VAL A 59 5.25 10.90 12.91
CA VAL A 59 6.56 11.56 12.82
C VAL A 59 7.26 11.44 14.17
N GLU A 60 8.56 11.15 14.17
CA GLU A 60 9.43 11.05 15.34
C GLU A 60 10.70 11.89 15.10
N GLY A 61 11.28 12.47 16.15
CA GLY A 61 12.58 13.14 16.06
C GLY A 61 12.62 14.43 15.22
N ALA A 62 11.46 14.98 14.87
CA ALA A 62 11.35 16.35 14.40
C ALA A 62 11.39 17.26 15.65
N GLY A 63 12.60 17.67 16.01
CA GLY A 63 12.87 18.70 17.02
C GLY A 63 12.96 20.07 16.37
#